data_AF-A0A495SM15-F1
#
_entry.id   AF-A0A495SM15-F1
#
_cell.length_a   1.000
_cell.length_b   1.000
_cell.length_c   1.000
_cell.angle_alpha   90.00
_cell.angle_beta   90.00
_cell.angle_gamma   90.00
#
_symmetry.space_group_name_H-M   'P 1'
#
loop_
_entity.id
_entity.type
_entity.pdbx_description
1 polymer ?
#
loop_
_entity_poly.entity_id
_entity_poly.type
_entity_poly.pdbx_seq_one_letter_code
_entity_poly.pdbx_strand_id
1 'polypeptide(L)'
;MTKKLFSVFLLAGSFAFAQVGVNTQTPQATLDVVGNPTDTAKYDGIIAPRITGDQLKLKTYSSSQTGALVYVTSADSGPSGQTLEVTSPGYYYFDGTLWKLATGNDWHTTGNTGTVPGTNFIGTSDDKALMFKVNNTIGGFIDNVDPTASSTNGGNTALGKNALASSYNVSKENTAIGNAALFSLDNTTTNYWNTAVGAGAMKNSIATRWNTAIGANALANLNTGNRNIAVGISSLSAVGMTGSFNVAIGSNASDKITSGNQNIAVGLTPLNSLTSGSGNIGLGYFSGLGLTTGNNNIAIGQQTQVFNVTGDGQINIGNVLFGSGASSNSAVDPSKKIGVNLSAAPHSTLQVGGSLSMAYATPNSGNVLLDETYYTVRVFNGNTGITLPDASTCKGRIYILIGSNGISTKNISVSGGSGIYDDVTNTSITSISSNQRIQIQSDGTGWIVIGR
;
A
#
# COMPACT_ATOMS: atom_id res chain seq x y z
N MET A 1 -45.02 -107.49 4.41
CA MET A 1 -43.89 -106.78 3.78
C MET A 1 -43.66 -105.48 4.57
N THR A 2 -42.58 -105.43 5.37
CA THR A 2 -41.42 -104.51 5.23
C THR A 2 -41.68 -103.11 5.82
N LYS A 3 -41.39 -102.86 7.10
CA LYS A 3 -40.09 -102.55 7.78
C LYS A 3 -39.70 -101.05 7.75
N LYS A 4 -39.66 -100.46 8.97
CA LYS A 4 -38.69 -99.48 9.55
C LYS A 4 -38.57 -98.11 8.81
N LEU A 5 -38.56 -96.93 9.47
CA LEU A 5 -37.50 -96.47 10.38
C LEU A 5 -37.90 -95.19 11.14
N PHE A 6 -37.35 -95.08 12.34
CA PHE A 6 -37.23 -93.94 13.26
C PHE A 6 -36.64 -92.68 12.59
N SER A 7 -37.02 -91.47 13.02
CA SER A 7 -36.09 -90.34 13.26
C SER A 7 -36.76 -89.17 13.98
N VAL A 8 -36.25 -88.93 15.18
CA VAL A 8 -36.34 -87.70 15.98
C VAL A 8 -35.93 -86.49 15.12
N PHE A 9 -36.81 -85.51 14.93
CA PHE A 9 -36.41 -84.12 14.70
C PHE A 9 -36.48 -83.44 16.07
N LEU A 10 -35.45 -83.62 16.89
CA LEU A 10 -34.49 -82.56 17.21
C LEU A 10 -35.11 -81.17 17.05
N LEU A 11 -35.32 -80.51 18.19
CA LEU A 11 -35.40 -79.07 18.34
C LEU A 11 -34.14 -78.45 17.69
N ALA A 12 -34.12 -78.35 16.36
CA ALA A 12 -33.19 -77.49 15.67
C ALA A 12 -33.78 -76.08 15.83
N GLY A 13 -33.45 -75.42 16.94
CA GLY A 13 -33.52 -73.98 17.02
C GLY A 13 -32.57 -73.43 15.96
N SER A 14 -33.02 -73.39 14.70
CA SER A 14 -32.32 -72.61 13.68
C SER A 14 -32.46 -71.17 14.13
N PHE A 15 -31.35 -70.56 14.53
CA PHE A 15 -31.25 -69.12 14.65
C PHE A 15 -31.45 -68.55 13.25
N ALA A 16 -32.71 -68.32 12.86
CA ALA A 16 -33.02 -67.53 11.69
C ALA A 16 -32.83 -66.07 12.10
N PHE A 17 -31.75 -65.45 11.65
CA PHE A 17 -31.61 -64.00 11.69
C PHE A 17 -32.64 -63.43 10.70
N ALA A 18 -33.85 -63.16 11.19
CA ALA A 18 -34.94 -62.67 10.36
C ALA A 18 -34.75 -61.17 10.12
N GLN A 19 -34.35 -60.82 8.90
CA GLN A 19 -34.52 -59.46 8.39
C GLN A 19 -36.02 -59.22 8.14
N VAL A 20 -36.51 -58.04 8.48
CA VAL A 20 -37.90 -57.64 8.23
C VAL A 20 -37.94 -56.83 6.92
N GLY A 21 -38.53 -57.42 5.90
CA GLY A 21 -38.85 -56.74 4.65
C GLY A 21 -40.27 -56.19 4.66
N VAL A 22 -40.45 -54.92 4.32
CA VAL A 22 -41.75 -54.36 3.96
C VAL A 22 -41.71 -54.05 2.47
N ASN A 23 -42.63 -54.64 1.71
CA ASN A 23 -42.69 -54.59 0.24
C ASN A 23 -41.45 -55.12 -0.51
N THR A 24 -40.62 -55.95 0.14
CA THR A 24 -39.49 -56.66 -0.51
C THR A 24 -39.38 -58.08 0.03
N GLN A 25 -39.05 -59.04 -0.85
CA GLN A 25 -38.82 -60.44 -0.48
C GLN A 25 -37.34 -60.73 -0.18
N THR A 26 -36.45 -59.80 -0.50
CA THR A 26 -35.00 -59.92 -0.31
C THR A 26 -34.47 -58.70 0.45
N PRO A 27 -34.77 -58.57 1.75
CA PRO A 27 -34.36 -57.41 2.55
C PRO A 27 -32.83 -57.26 2.54
N GLN A 28 -32.35 -56.03 2.35
CA GLN A 28 -30.91 -55.72 2.37
C GLN A 28 -30.43 -55.16 3.72
N ALA A 29 -31.33 -54.97 4.69
CA ALA A 29 -31.05 -54.51 6.04
C ALA A 29 -31.95 -55.25 7.06
N THR A 30 -31.66 -55.10 8.37
CA THR A 30 -32.49 -55.70 9.44
C THR A 30 -33.96 -55.25 9.36
N LEU A 31 -34.19 -54.00 8.95
CA LEU A 31 -35.47 -53.50 8.50
C LEU A 31 -35.24 -52.84 7.13
N ASP A 32 -35.84 -53.40 6.08
CA ASP A 32 -35.79 -52.87 4.72
C ASP A 32 -37.21 -52.53 4.26
N VAL A 33 -37.48 -51.25 4.03
CA VAL A 33 -38.79 -50.75 3.60
C VAL A 33 -38.63 -50.21 2.18
N VAL A 34 -39.11 -50.98 1.20
CA VAL A 34 -39.03 -50.62 -0.22
C VAL A 34 -40.30 -49.90 -0.64
N GLY A 35 -40.15 -48.73 -1.27
CA GLY A 35 -41.27 -47.93 -1.78
C GLY A 35 -41.92 -48.52 -3.04
N ASN A 36 -43.09 -48.01 -3.41
CA ASN A 36 -43.79 -48.27 -4.65
C ASN A 36 -44.03 -46.95 -5.42
N PRO A 37 -42.94 -46.32 -5.94
CA PRO A 37 -42.96 -44.92 -6.36
C PRO A 37 -43.79 -44.62 -7.60
N THR A 38 -44.25 -45.65 -8.34
CA THR A 38 -45.07 -45.50 -9.55
C THR A 38 -46.57 -45.58 -9.26
N ASP A 39 -46.97 -46.07 -8.08
CA ASP A 39 -48.37 -46.20 -7.67
C ASP A 39 -48.76 -45.01 -6.78
N THR A 40 -49.44 -44.02 -7.37
CA THR A 40 -49.84 -42.79 -6.65
C THR A 40 -50.85 -43.01 -5.53
N ALA A 41 -51.45 -44.21 -5.39
CA ALA A 41 -52.32 -44.56 -4.28
C ALA A 41 -51.55 -45.13 -3.07
N LYS A 42 -50.24 -45.38 -3.22
CA LYS A 42 -49.36 -45.84 -2.14
C LYS A 42 -48.45 -44.71 -1.68
N TYR A 43 -48.42 -44.49 -0.38
CA TYR A 43 -47.56 -43.47 0.24
C TYR A 43 -46.29 -44.13 0.75
N ASP A 44 -45.17 -43.79 0.12
CA ASP A 44 -43.85 -44.29 0.53
C ASP A 44 -43.32 -43.52 1.74
N GLY A 45 -42.78 -44.25 2.72
CA GLY A 45 -42.11 -43.67 3.89
C GLY A 45 -42.33 -44.45 5.18
N ILE A 46 -41.66 -43.98 6.23
CA ILE A 46 -41.84 -44.47 7.61
C ILE A 46 -42.27 -43.29 8.47
N ILE A 47 -43.41 -43.40 9.13
CA ILE A 47 -43.85 -42.39 10.09
C ILE A 47 -43.28 -42.76 11.45
N ALA A 48 -42.34 -41.95 11.95
CA ALA A 48 -41.85 -42.09 13.31
C ALA A 48 -42.95 -41.78 14.34
N PRO A 49 -42.87 -42.32 15.57
CA PRO A 49 -43.79 -41.96 16.64
C PRO A 49 -43.88 -40.44 16.84
N ARG A 50 -45.10 -39.91 16.83
CA ARG A 50 -45.37 -38.48 17.05
C ARG A 50 -45.57 -38.19 18.53
N ILE A 51 -44.89 -37.18 19.04
CA ILE A 51 -44.91 -36.83 20.46
C ILE A 51 -44.68 -35.31 20.62
N THR A 52 -45.21 -34.66 21.66
CA THR A 52 -44.81 -33.26 21.95
C THR A 52 -43.44 -33.21 22.64
N GLY A 53 -42.75 -32.08 22.60
CA GLY A 53 -41.48 -31.90 23.33
C GLY A 53 -41.66 -32.12 24.84
N ASP A 54 -42.75 -31.63 25.43
CA ASP A 54 -43.09 -31.87 26.84
C ASP A 54 -43.31 -33.36 27.14
N GLN A 55 -44.01 -34.10 26.26
CA GLN A 55 -44.22 -35.54 26.43
C GLN A 55 -42.92 -36.34 26.26
N LEU A 56 -42.01 -35.88 25.39
CA LEU A 56 -40.70 -36.48 25.19
C LEU A 56 -39.81 -36.28 26.42
N LYS A 57 -39.85 -35.09 27.02
CA LYS A 57 -39.11 -34.74 28.24
C LYS A 57 -39.48 -35.61 29.45
N LEU A 58 -40.73 -36.06 29.54
CA LEU A 58 -41.19 -36.96 30.61
C LEU A 58 -40.57 -38.36 30.53
N LYS A 59 -39.85 -38.69 29.44
CA LYS A 59 -39.22 -39.98 29.23
C LYS A 59 -37.71 -39.87 29.42
N THR A 60 -37.13 -40.93 29.98
CA THR A 60 -35.67 -41.08 30.11
C THR A 60 -35.19 -42.16 29.15
N TYR A 61 -34.37 -41.77 28.18
CA TYR A 61 -33.73 -42.67 27.23
C TYR A 61 -32.31 -42.99 27.72
N SER A 62 -31.90 -44.26 27.62
CA SER A 62 -30.53 -44.69 27.90
C SER A 62 -29.76 -44.91 26.60
N SER A 63 -28.47 -45.20 26.69
CA SER A 63 -27.62 -45.54 25.53
C SER A 63 -28.14 -46.72 24.69
N SER A 64 -29.05 -47.55 25.24
CA SER A 64 -29.70 -48.62 24.48
C SER A 64 -30.69 -48.12 23.43
N GLN A 65 -31.11 -46.86 23.49
CA GLN A 65 -32.02 -46.25 22.51
C GLN A 65 -31.33 -45.24 21.59
N THR A 66 -30.00 -45.20 21.54
CA THR A 66 -29.29 -44.38 20.56
C THR A 66 -29.74 -44.73 19.14
N GLY A 67 -30.11 -43.72 18.35
CA GLY A 67 -30.71 -43.88 17.02
C GLY A 67 -32.24 -43.94 17.00
N ALA A 68 -32.92 -43.89 18.16
CA ALA A 68 -34.37 -43.77 18.21
C ALA A 68 -34.82 -42.50 17.48
N LEU A 69 -35.81 -42.61 16.60
CA LEU A 69 -36.37 -41.51 15.82
C LEU A 69 -37.79 -41.21 16.30
N VAL A 70 -38.11 -39.93 16.49
CA VAL A 70 -39.47 -39.44 16.78
C VAL A 70 -39.76 -38.23 15.91
N TYR A 71 -41.03 -37.91 15.72
CA TYR A 71 -41.44 -36.62 15.18
C TYR A 71 -42.04 -35.79 16.31
N VAL A 72 -41.37 -34.70 16.67
CA VAL A 72 -41.84 -33.75 17.66
C VAL A 72 -42.89 -32.84 17.04
N THR A 73 -44.10 -32.83 17.58
CA THR A 73 -45.22 -32.04 17.03
C THR A 73 -45.30 -30.61 17.54
N SER A 74 -44.67 -30.31 18.68
CA SER A 74 -44.53 -28.98 19.29
C SER A 74 -43.28 -28.95 20.16
N ALA A 75 -42.63 -27.78 20.29
CA ALA A 75 -41.44 -27.61 21.13
C ALA A 75 -41.67 -28.03 22.60
N ASP A 76 -40.59 -28.36 23.32
CA ASP A 76 -40.58 -28.44 24.78
C ASP A 76 -40.77 -27.03 25.35
N SER A 77 -41.75 -26.87 26.26
CA SER A 77 -42.10 -25.58 26.87
C SER A 77 -41.06 -25.04 27.85
N GLY A 78 -40.13 -25.89 28.31
CA GLY A 78 -38.98 -25.51 29.13
C GLY A 78 -37.78 -26.40 28.91
N PRO A 79 -37.10 -26.35 27.74
CA PRO A 79 -36.07 -27.30 27.32
C PRO A 79 -35.00 -27.53 28.39
N SER A 80 -34.79 -28.79 28.78
CA SER A 80 -33.75 -29.19 29.74
C SER A 80 -33.43 -30.68 29.64
N GLY A 81 -32.33 -31.12 30.23
CA GLY A 81 -31.93 -32.53 30.19
C GLY A 81 -31.79 -33.04 28.75
N GLN A 82 -32.42 -34.18 28.44
CA GLN A 82 -32.33 -34.83 27.12
C GLN A 82 -33.04 -34.05 26.01
N THR A 83 -33.97 -33.14 26.34
CA THR A 83 -34.75 -32.35 25.38
C THR A 83 -34.27 -30.90 25.26
N LEU A 84 -33.05 -30.59 25.74
CA LEU A 84 -32.46 -29.25 25.70
C LEU A 84 -32.53 -28.58 24.31
N GLU A 85 -32.40 -29.35 23.24
CA GLU A 85 -32.40 -28.86 21.84
C GLU A 85 -33.75 -29.04 21.11
N VAL A 86 -34.81 -29.45 21.83
CA VAL A 86 -36.15 -29.66 21.26
C VAL A 86 -36.96 -28.36 21.27
N THR A 87 -36.50 -27.38 20.48
CA THR A 87 -37.04 -26.01 20.49
C THR A 87 -38.03 -25.72 19.36
N SER A 88 -38.32 -26.69 18.49
CA SER A 88 -39.27 -26.55 17.39
C SER A 88 -39.88 -27.90 16.98
N PRO A 89 -41.00 -27.94 16.24
CA PRO A 89 -41.51 -29.17 15.63
C PRO A 89 -40.55 -29.72 14.57
N GLY A 90 -40.40 -31.04 14.48
CA GLY A 90 -39.54 -31.68 13.48
C GLY A 90 -39.23 -33.14 13.78
N TYR A 91 -38.49 -33.79 12.88
CA TYR A 91 -37.93 -35.11 13.19
C TYR A 91 -36.74 -34.95 14.15
N TYR A 92 -36.71 -35.74 15.22
CA TYR A 92 -35.61 -35.78 16.17
C TYR A 92 -35.08 -37.20 16.31
N TYR A 93 -33.76 -37.36 16.40
CA TYR A 93 -33.14 -38.62 16.77
C TYR A 93 -32.40 -38.51 18.11
N PHE A 94 -32.37 -39.60 18.87
CA PHE A 94 -31.62 -39.67 20.13
C PHE A 94 -30.16 -40.03 19.86
N ASP A 95 -29.22 -39.15 20.22
CA ASP A 95 -27.78 -39.39 19.98
C ASP A 95 -27.09 -40.20 21.08
N GLY A 96 -27.86 -40.66 22.08
CA GLY A 96 -27.36 -41.32 23.29
C GLY A 96 -27.32 -40.41 24.51
N THR A 97 -27.41 -39.09 24.33
CA THR A 97 -27.41 -38.07 25.38
C THR A 97 -28.57 -37.09 25.23
N LEU A 98 -28.74 -36.51 24.04
CA LEU A 98 -29.72 -35.48 23.70
C LEU A 98 -30.57 -35.91 22.49
N TRP A 99 -31.75 -35.29 22.38
CA TRP A 99 -32.55 -35.32 21.16
C TRP A 99 -32.09 -34.24 20.19
N LYS A 100 -31.59 -34.65 19.02
CA LYS A 100 -31.07 -33.79 17.96
C LYS A 100 -32.08 -33.63 16.83
N LEU A 101 -32.32 -32.39 16.40
CA LEU A 101 -33.18 -32.09 15.26
C LEU A 101 -32.54 -32.65 13.97
N ALA A 102 -33.32 -33.41 13.20
CA ALA A 102 -32.90 -34.03 11.94
C ALA A 102 -32.98 -33.06 10.74
N THR A 103 -32.59 -31.80 10.96
CA THR A 103 -32.40 -30.79 9.91
C THR A 103 -31.19 -29.94 10.25
N GLY A 104 -30.30 -29.67 9.29
CA GLY A 104 -29.17 -28.76 9.47
C GLY A 104 -29.49 -27.38 8.88
N ASN A 105 -29.35 -26.32 9.68
CA ASN A 105 -29.28 -24.94 9.19
C ASN A 105 -27.80 -24.54 8.92
N ASP A 106 -26.98 -25.52 8.56
CA ASP A 106 -25.54 -25.35 8.42
C ASP A 106 -25.20 -24.63 7.11
N TRP A 107 -24.01 -24.04 7.07
CA TRP A 107 -23.45 -23.55 5.83
C TRP A 107 -22.92 -24.73 5.01
N HIS A 108 -23.49 -24.96 3.82
CA HIS A 108 -23.07 -26.05 2.95
C HIS A 108 -21.77 -25.70 2.22
N THR A 109 -20.90 -26.69 1.99
CA THR A 109 -19.68 -26.54 1.18
C THR A 109 -19.96 -26.21 -0.28
N THR A 110 -21.19 -26.48 -0.74
CA THR A 110 -21.70 -26.12 -2.07
C THR A 110 -22.48 -24.79 -2.08
N GLY A 111 -22.57 -24.10 -0.94
CA GLY A 111 -23.33 -22.88 -0.76
C GLY A 111 -24.81 -23.09 -0.43
N ASN A 112 -25.45 -22.03 0.07
CA ASN A 112 -26.86 -22.01 0.47
C ASN A 112 -27.66 -21.15 -0.53
N THR A 113 -28.95 -21.47 -0.74
CA THR A 113 -29.89 -20.63 -1.51
C THR A 113 -30.84 -19.90 -0.56
N GLY A 114 -31.49 -18.81 -1.01
CA GLY A 114 -32.51 -18.11 -0.22
C GLY A 114 -32.00 -17.31 0.98
N THR A 115 -30.74 -16.84 0.94
CA THR A 115 -30.17 -16.04 2.03
C THR A 115 -30.83 -14.65 2.11
N VAL A 116 -31.03 -14.18 3.34
CA VAL A 116 -31.53 -12.85 3.66
C VAL A 116 -30.38 -12.02 4.25
N PRO A 117 -29.97 -10.90 3.61
CA PRO A 117 -28.95 -10.00 4.16
C PRO A 117 -29.28 -9.56 5.59
N GLY A 118 -28.31 -9.63 6.50
CA GLY A 118 -28.48 -9.28 7.91
C GLY A 118 -29.02 -10.40 8.81
N THR A 119 -29.59 -11.47 8.24
CA THR A 119 -30.02 -12.67 9.00
C THR A 119 -29.06 -13.84 8.79
N ASN A 120 -28.68 -14.11 7.53
CA ASN A 120 -27.74 -15.20 7.22
C ASN A 120 -26.34 -14.64 7.03
N PHE A 121 -25.37 -15.19 7.76
CA PHE A 121 -23.97 -14.80 7.65
C PHE A 121 -23.06 -15.98 8.00
N ILE A 122 -21.82 -15.92 7.50
CA ILE A 122 -20.72 -16.76 7.97
C ILE A 122 -19.95 -15.91 8.97
N GLY A 123 -19.98 -16.27 10.24
CA GLY A 123 -19.39 -15.46 11.30
C GLY A 123 -19.78 -15.92 12.69
N THR A 124 -19.56 -15.05 13.66
CA THR A 124 -19.86 -15.23 15.08
C THR A 124 -20.88 -14.19 15.51
N SER A 125 -21.61 -14.46 16.61
CA SER A 125 -22.61 -13.54 17.18
C SER A 125 -22.24 -13.08 18.59
N ASP A 126 -21.01 -13.34 19.04
CA ASP A 126 -20.53 -13.18 20.41
C ASP A 126 -19.18 -12.42 20.48
N ASP A 127 -18.90 -11.59 19.48
CA ASP A 127 -17.68 -10.78 19.36
C ASP A 127 -16.37 -11.58 19.46
N LYS A 128 -16.39 -12.83 18.97
CA LYS A 128 -15.20 -13.66 18.76
C LYS A 128 -14.76 -13.62 17.31
N ALA A 129 -13.46 -13.71 17.05
CA ALA A 129 -12.98 -13.78 15.67
C ALA A 129 -13.52 -15.01 14.92
N LEU A 130 -13.81 -14.80 13.64
CA LEU A 130 -14.08 -15.88 12.69
C LEU A 130 -12.76 -16.49 12.23
N MET A 131 -12.53 -17.77 12.53
CA MET A 131 -11.27 -18.47 12.23
C MET A 131 -11.39 -19.39 11.02
N PHE A 132 -10.53 -19.22 10.02
CA PHE A 132 -10.37 -20.14 8.90
C PHE A 132 -9.20 -21.10 9.17
N LYS A 133 -9.45 -22.41 9.10
CA LYS A 133 -8.43 -23.45 9.38
C LYS A 133 -8.22 -24.41 8.22
N VAL A 134 -7.00 -24.92 8.07
CA VAL A 134 -6.63 -26.03 7.18
C VAL A 134 -5.85 -27.05 8.00
N ASN A 135 -6.29 -28.32 8.02
CA ASN A 135 -5.70 -29.36 8.87
C ASN A 135 -5.54 -28.92 10.34
N ASN A 136 -6.59 -28.33 10.91
CA ASN A 136 -6.65 -27.74 12.25
C ASN A 136 -5.61 -26.62 12.55
N THR A 137 -4.90 -26.12 11.54
CA THR A 137 -3.98 -24.98 11.65
C THR A 137 -4.67 -23.71 11.14
N ILE A 138 -4.49 -22.59 11.82
CA ILE A 138 -5.05 -21.29 11.38
C ILE A 138 -4.46 -20.91 10.03
N GLY A 139 -5.33 -20.78 9.03
CA GLY A 139 -5.03 -20.30 7.69
C GLY A 139 -5.51 -18.87 7.45
N GLY A 140 -6.28 -18.29 8.37
CA GLY A 140 -6.73 -16.90 8.35
C GLY A 140 -7.76 -16.63 9.44
N PHE A 141 -8.09 -15.36 9.67
CA PHE A 141 -9.16 -14.95 10.57
C PHE A 141 -9.63 -13.52 10.26
N ILE A 142 -10.85 -13.21 10.69
CA ILE A 142 -11.38 -11.84 10.74
C ILE A 142 -11.74 -11.58 12.20
N ASP A 143 -11.14 -10.54 12.77
CA ASP A 143 -11.30 -10.15 14.17
C ASP A 143 -11.96 -8.78 14.29
N ASN A 144 -12.78 -8.58 15.32
CA ASN A 144 -13.53 -7.34 15.54
C ASN A 144 -12.83 -6.46 16.59
N VAL A 145 -12.99 -5.14 16.49
CA VAL A 145 -12.67 -4.20 17.60
C VAL A 145 -13.93 -4.07 18.43
N ASP A 146 -13.89 -4.30 19.74
CA ASP A 146 -14.97 -3.85 20.62
C ASP A 146 -14.94 -2.31 20.68
N PRO A 147 -15.97 -1.59 20.18
CA PRO A 147 -16.00 -0.12 20.22
C PRO A 147 -16.34 0.43 21.63
N THR A 148 -16.64 -0.42 22.61
CA THR A 148 -17.10 -0.08 23.96
C THR A 148 -16.24 -0.66 25.10
N ALA A 149 -15.39 -1.65 24.86
CA ALA A 149 -14.46 -2.16 25.87
C ALA A 149 -13.06 -1.56 25.78
N SER A 150 -12.50 -1.28 26.95
CA SER A 150 -11.09 -0.99 27.20
C SER A 150 -10.16 -2.20 26.93
N SER A 151 -10.58 -3.23 26.19
CA SER A 151 -9.69 -4.34 25.78
C SER A 151 -9.00 -3.99 24.46
N THR A 152 -7.70 -3.74 24.55
CA THR A 152 -6.86 -3.02 23.58
C THR A 152 -6.50 -3.76 22.28
N ASN A 153 -7.10 -4.92 21.99
CA ASN A 153 -6.65 -5.85 20.95
C ASN A 153 -7.87 -6.25 20.07
N GLY A 154 -7.80 -6.04 18.75
CA GLY A 154 -8.92 -6.32 17.84
C GLY A 154 -8.78 -5.66 16.45
N GLY A 155 -9.69 -5.99 15.52
CA GLY A 155 -9.77 -5.33 14.20
C GLY A 155 -8.77 -5.81 13.16
N ASN A 156 -8.16 -6.96 13.40
CA ASN A 156 -7.18 -7.54 12.48
C ASN A 156 -7.86 -8.40 11.41
N THR A 157 -7.37 -8.32 10.17
CA THR A 157 -7.74 -9.24 9.07
C THR A 157 -6.51 -10.02 8.65
N ALA A 158 -6.57 -11.35 8.72
CA ALA A 158 -5.47 -12.23 8.33
C ALA A 158 -5.92 -13.29 7.32
N LEU A 159 -5.15 -13.49 6.25
CA LEU A 159 -5.37 -14.56 5.28
C LEU A 159 -4.03 -15.11 4.78
N GLY A 160 -3.77 -16.38 5.04
CA GLY A 160 -2.53 -17.07 4.67
C GLY A 160 -1.95 -17.85 5.84
N LYS A 161 -1.26 -18.97 5.54
CA LYS A 161 -0.57 -19.76 6.57
C LYS A 161 0.40 -18.88 7.34
N ASN A 162 0.28 -18.88 8.67
CA ASN A 162 1.08 -18.08 9.60
C ASN A 162 0.93 -16.54 9.45
N ALA A 163 -0.08 -16.04 8.74
CA ALA A 163 -0.38 -14.60 8.77
C ALA A 163 -0.82 -14.21 10.20
N LEU A 164 -0.16 -13.22 10.82
CA LEU A 164 -0.43 -12.76 12.20
C LEU A 164 -0.41 -13.84 13.32
N ALA A 165 0.17 -15.02 13.05
CA ALA A 165 0.01 -16.22 13.91
C ALA A 165 0.51 -16.06 15.35
N SER A 166 1.43 -15.15 15.61
CA SER A 166 2.09 -14.90 16.91
C SER A 166 1.58 -13.66 17.65
N SER A 167 0.88 -12.75 16.97
CA SER A 167 0.47 -11.45 17.54
C SER A 167 -1.06 -11.22 17.52
N TYR A 168 -1.85 -12.24 17.17
CA TYR A 168 -3.32 -12.16 17.09
C TYR A 168 -3.96 -11.56 18.36
N ASN A 169 -3.42 -11.85 19.56
CA ASN A 169 -3.99 -11.39 20.83
C ASN A 169 -3.42 -10.08 21.38
N VAL A 170 -2.50 -9.40 20.69
CA VAL A 170 -1.79 -8.20 21.20
C VAL A 170 -1.63 -7.07 20.17
N SER A 171 -1.90 -7.37 18.90
CA SER A 171 -1.87 -6.40 17.80
C SER A 171 -3.28 -5.90 17.48
N LYS A 172 -3.41 -4.73 16.85
CA LYS A 172 -4.73 -4.18 16.48
C LYS A 172 -4.75 -3.52 15.12
N GLU A 173 -5.89 -3.61 14.44
CA GLU A 173 -6.16 -2.90 13.19
C GLU A 173 -5.12 -3.14 12.08
N ASN A 174 -4.65 -4.38 11.94
CA ASN A 174 -3.72 -4.78 10.90
C ASN A 174 -4.40 -5.58 9.78
N THR A 175 -3.91 -5.43 8.55
CA THR A 175 -4.24 -6.30 7.42
C THR A 175 -3.02 -7.15 7.08
N ALA A 176 -3.14 -8.48 7.12
CA ALA A 176 -2.05 -9.42 6.81
C ALA A 176 -2.52 -10.47 5.80
N ILE A 177 -2.07 -10.37 4.55
CA ILE A 177 -2.46 -11.29 3.47
C ILE A 177 -1.20 -11.91 2.86
N GLY A 178 -1.05 -13.22 2.96
CA GLY A 178 0.09 -13.98 2.44
C GLY A 178 0.72 -14.88 3.48
N ASN A 179 1.55 -15.83 3.03
CA ASN A 179 2.27 -16.72 3.95
C ASN A 179 3.23 -15.91 4.84
N ALA A 180 3.09 -16.07 6.16
CA ALA A 180 3.89 -15.37 7.17
C ALA A 180 3.87 -13.83 7.04
N ALA A 181 2.83 -13.26 6.41
CA ALA A 181 2.61 -11.82 6.41
C ALA A 181 2.36 -11.36 7.87
N LEU A 182 3.13 -10.37 8.31
CA LEU A 182 3.06 -9.84 9.67
C LEU A 182 3.15 -10.94 10.76
N PHE A 183 3.96 -11.98 10.54
CA PHE A 183 4.25 -13.06 11.49
C PHE A 183 5.01 -12.58 12.75
N SER A 184 5.01 -11.27 13.05
CA SER A 184 5.80 -10.60 14.08
C SER A 184 6.06 -11.47 15.32
N LEU A 185 7.32 -11.65 15.69
CA LEU A 185 7.69 -12.39 16.91
C LEU A 185 7.45 -11.55 18.18
N ASP A 186 6.98 -10.32 18.04
CA ASP A 186 6.77 -9.38 19.13
C ASP A 186 5.37 -9.57 19.74
N ASN A 187 5.35 -9.82 21.04
CA ASN A 187 4.15 -9.91 21.86
C ASN A 187 3.80 -8.59 22.56
N THR A 188 4.44 -7.47 22.20
CA THR A 188 4.14 -6.15 22.76
C THR A 188 2.90 -5.51 22.14
N THR A 189 2.21 -4.66 22.90
CA THR A 189 0.97 -3.95 22.54
C THR A 189 1.14 -2.84 21.49
N THR A 190 2.24 -2.84 20.74
CA THR A 190 2.67 -1.69 19.95
C THR A 190 2.55 -1.87 18.44
N ASN A 191 2.18 -3.06 17.96
CA ASN A 191 1.99 -3.35 16.53
C ASN A 191 0.54 -3.05 16.08
N TYR A 192 0.34 -1.93 15.39
CA TYR A 192 -0.98 -1.53 14.93
C TYR A 192 -1.00 -0.68 13.66
N TRP A 193 -2.15 -0.68 12.97
CA TRP A 193 -2.37 0.08 11.73
C TRP A 193 -1.36 -0.26 10.63
N ASN A 194 -1.00 -1.54 10.48
CA ASN A 194 -0.11 -1.99 9.41
C ASN A 194 -0.88 -2.74 8.31
N THR A 195 -0.48 -2.54 7.06
CA THR A 195 -0.95 -3.32 5.91
C THR A 195 0.23 -4.13 5.38
N ALA A 196 0.14 -5.45 5.43
CA ALA A 196 1.14 -6.40 4.93
C ALA A 196 0.48 -7.35 3.93
N VAL A 197 0.80 -7.20 2.64
CA VAL A 197 0.24 -8.01 1.56
C VAL A 197 1.38 -8.62 0.74
N GLY A 198 1.61 -9.91 0.88
CA GLY A 198 2.68 -10.65 0.22
C GLY A 198 3.33 -11.69 1.14
N ALA A 199 3.94 -12.71 0.56
CA ALA A 199 4.67 -13.72 1.33
C ALA A 199 5.85 -13.06 2.08
N GLY A 200 5.87 -13.20 3.40
CA GLY A 200 6.90 -12.63 4.26
C GLY A 200 6.90 -11.10 4.38
N ALA A 201 5.86 -10.39 3.89
CA ALA A 201 5.72 -8.96 4.11
C ALA A 201 5.67 -8.67 5.62
N MET A 202 6.53 -7.79 6.11
CA MET A 202 6.68 -7.46 7.54
C MET A 202 6.89 -8.67 8.49
N LYS A 203 7.45 -9.79 8.00
CA LYS A 203 7.55 -11.05 8.75
C LYS A 203 8.22 -10.94 10.12
N ASN A 204 9.36 -10.25 10.19
CA ASN A 204 10.16 -10.08 11.40
C ASN A 204 10.02 -8.65 11.94
N SER A 205 8.90 -7.99 11.69
CA SER A 205 8.69 -6.62 12.15
C SER A 205 8.38 -6.57 13.66
N ILE A 206 9.00 -5.68 14.41
CA ILE A 206 8.87 -5.53 15.88
C ILE A 206 8.37 -4.10 16.18
N ALA A 207 7.46 -3.93 17.14
CA ALA A 207 6.97 -2.61 17.58
C ALA A 207 6.63 -1.56 16.48
N THR A 208 5.98 -1.98 15.38
CA THR A 208 5.79 -1.15 14.19
C THR A 208 4.38 -0.56 14.06
N ARG A 209 4.26 0.70 13.60
CA ARG A 209 2.97 1.37 13.40
C ARG A 209 2.87 2.11 12.07
N TRP A 210 1.68 2.10 11.48
CA TRP A 210 1.35 2.85 10.26
C TRP A 210 2.20 2.48 9.03
N ASN A 211 2.63 1.23 8.90
CA ASN A 211 3.42 0.81 7.74
C ASN A 211 2.55 0.15 6.67
N THR A 212 2.89 0.38 5.40
CA THR A 212 2.29 -0.32 4.26
C THR A 212 3.38 -1.11 3.55
N ALA A 213 3.25 -2.42 3.51
CA ALA A 213 4.14 -3.37 2.87
C ALA A 213 3.35 -4.21 1.87
N ILE A 214 3.58 -4.02 0.57
CA ILE A 214 2.92 -4.75 -0.51
C ILE A 214 3.98 -5.37 -1.40
N GLY A 215 4.10 -6.68 -1.40
CA GLY A 215 5.13 -7.44 -2.12
C GLY A 215 5.80 -8.49 -1.24
N ALA A 216 6.40 -9.50 -1.88
CA ALA A 216 7.12 -10.53 -1.14
C ALA A 216 8.32 -9.92 -0.40
N ASN A 217 8.42 -10.18 0.91
CA ASN A 217 9.46 -9.66 1.80
C ASN A 217 9.56 -8.11 1.87
N ALA A 218 8.54 -7.37 1.45
CA ALA A 218 8.49 -5.92 1.68
C ALA A 218 8.53 -5.62 3.19
N LEU A 219 9.41 -4.72 3.63
CA LEU A 219 9.64 -4.38 5.04
C LEU A 219 9.87 -5.59 5.97
N ALA A 220 10.44 -6.69 5.46
CA ALA A 220 10.49 -7.96 6.20
C ALA A 220 11.19 -7.90 7.57
N ASN A 221 12.08 -6.94 7.80
CA ASN A 221 12.97 -6.90 8.97
C ASN A 221 12.97 -5.55 9.72
N LEU A 222 11.80 -4.90 9.82
CA LEU A 222 11.60 -3.60 10.47
C LEU A 222 11.58 -3.71 12.01
N ASN A 223 12.55 -3.13 12.74
CA ASN A 223 12.65 -3.27 14.19
C ASN A 223 11.85 -2.24 15.01
N THR A 224 11.86 -0.95 14.64
CA THR A 224 11.10 0.10 15.38
C THR A 224 10.59 1.25 14.48
N GLY A 225 10.80 1.14 13.16
CA GLY A 225 10.43 2.18 12.21
C GLY A 225 8.92 2.30 12.02
N ASN A 226 8.46 3.52 11.79
CA ASN A 226 7.03 3.83 11.61
C ASN A 226 6.78 4.59 10.31
N ARG A 227 5.54 4.51 9.80
CA ARG A 227 5.09 5.30 8.64
C ARG A 227 5.91 5.07 7.38
N ASN A 228 6.38 3.85 7.16
CA ASN A 228 7.07 3.48 5.93
C ASN A 228 6.08 2.90 4.89
N ILE A 229 6.30 3.22 3.63
CA ILE A 229 5.59 2.63 2.49
C ILE A 229 6.62 1.82 1.69
N ALA A 230 6.39 0.52 1.54
CA ALA A 230 7.18 -0.39 0.74
C ALA A 230 6.28 -1.15 -0.21
N VAL A 231 6.39 -0.88 -1.51
CA VAL A 231 5.58 -1.53 -2.55
C VAL A 231 6.53 -2.14 -3.58
N GLY A 232 6.70 -3.46 -3.55
CA GLY A 232 7.63 -4.19 -4.40
C GLY A 232 8.30 -5.34 -3.65
N ILE A 233 8.89 -6.27 -4.40
CA ILE A 233 9.62 -7.39 -3.81
C ILE A 233 10.87 -6.87 -3.10
N SER A 234 11.06 -7.26 -1.84
CA SER A 234 12.20 -6.87 -1.00
C SER A 234 12.44 -5.35 -0.91
N SER A 235 11.38 -4.55 -1.06
CA SER A 235 11.46 -3.09 -0.84
C SER A 235 11.64 -2.79 0.65
N LEU A 236 12.60 -1.93 1.03
CA LEU A 236 12.96 -1.62 2.42
C LEU A 236 13.17 -2.87 3.31
N SER A 237 13.81 -3.93 2.79
CA SER A 237 13.95 -5.20 3.51
C SER A 237 15.20 -5.32 4.39
N ALA A 238 15.91 -4.21 4.66
CA ALA A 238 17.17 -4.21 5.40
C ALA A 238 17.00 -4.81 6.80
N VAL A 239 17.97 -5.59 7.24
CA VAL A 239 17.94 -6.23 8.57
C VAL A 239 18.09 -5.18 9.66
N GLY A 240 17.17 -5.17 10.62
CA GLY A 240 17.23 -4.29 11.78
C GLY A 240 16.85 -2.84 11.49
N MET A 241 16.03 -2.60 10.47
CA MET A 241 15.64 -1.25 10.06
C MET A 241 14.91 -0.51 11.19
N THR A 242 15.40 0.67 11.57
CA THR A 242 14.79 1.61 12.52
C THR A 242 14.30 2.89 11.85
N GLY A 243 14.66 3.09 10.57
CA GLY A 243 14.23 4.23 9.76
C GLY A 243 12.71 4.38 9.65
N SER A 244 12.24 5.62 9.63
CA SER A 244 10.82 6.00 9.58
C SER A 244 10.54 6.96 8.42
N PHE A 245 9.27 7.04 8.03
CA PHE A 245 8.79 7.96 6.97
C PHE A 245 9.43 7.73 5.59
N ASN A 246 9.91 6.52 5.30
CA ASN A 246 10.48 6.22 3.98
C ASN A 246 9.39 5.73 3.01
N VAL A 247 9.49 6.15 1.75
CA VAL A 247 8.65 5.68 0.65
C VAL A 247 9.53 4.94 -0.33
N ALA A 248 9.29 3.66 -0.53
CA ALA A 248 10.01 2.81 -1.46
C ALA A 248 9.02 2.05 -2.35
N ILE A 249 9.07 2.30 -3.65
CA ILE A 249 8.14 1.73 -4.63
C ILE A 249 8.95 1.15 -5.80
N GLY A 250 8.97 -0.18 -5.88
CA GLY A 250 9.65 -0.99 -6.88
C GLY A 250 10.45 -2.13 -6.24
N SER A 251 10.93 -3.08 -7.05
CA SER A 251 11.73 -4.20 -6.53
C SER A 251 13.06 -3.68 -5.99
N ASN A 252 13.44 -4.14 -4.80
CA ASN A 252 14.71 -3.80 -4.13
C ASN A 252 14.96 -2.30 -3.96
N ALA A 253 13.90 -1.48 -3.97
CA ALA A 253 14.00 -0.06 -3.67
C ALA A 253 14.45 0.11 -2.22
N SER A 254 15.60 0.78 -2.04
CA SER A 254 16.19 1.10 -0.72
C SER A 254 16.34 -0.10 0.23
N ASP A 255 16.66 -1.29 -0.27
CA ASP A 255 16.72 -2.52 0.55
C ASP A 255 17.87 -2.60 1.57
N LYS A 256 18.74 -1.58 1.64
CA LYS A 256 19.81 -1.43 2.64
C LYS A 256 19.62 -0.29 3.64
N ILE A 257 18.52 0.47 3.60
CA ILE A 257 18.28 1.53 4.59
C ILE A 257 18.08 0.91 5.98
N THR A 258 19.00 1.19 6.90
CA THR A 258 18.92 0.73 8.30
C THR A 258 18.36 1.81 9.21
N SER A 259 18.81 3.06 9.13
CA SER A 259 18.39 4.14 10.07
C SER A 259 17.98 5.46 9.41
N GLY A 260 18.13 5.59 8.09
CA GLY A 260 17.74 6.77 7.33
C GLY A 260 16.23 7.03 7.38
N ASN A 261 15.84 8.31 7.50
CA ASN A 261 14.45 8.75 7.55
C ASN A 261 14.07 9.57 6.31
N GLN A 262 12.77 9.63 6.01
CA GLN A 262 12.21 10.57 5.03
C GLN A 262 12.80 10.43 3.61
N ASN A 263 13.24 9.23 3.23
CA ASN A 263 13.74 8.98 1.88
C ASN A 263 12.59 8.57 0.94
N ILE A 264 12.67 9.00 -0.32
CA ILE A 264 11.74 8.63 -1.39
C ILE A 264 12.53 7.88 -2.46
N ALA A 265 12.16 6.63 -2.74
CA ALA A 265 12.84 5.74 -3.66
C ALA A 265 11.82 5.08 -4.58
N VAL A 266 11.71 5.53 -5.83
CA VAL A 266 10.69 5.05 -6.77
C VAL A 266 11.34 4.57 -8.06
N GLY A 267 11.16 3.30 -8.40
CA GLY A 267 11.78 2.62 -9.54
C GLY A 267 12.36 1.26 -9.15
N LEU A 268 13.03 0.60 -10.10
CA LEU A 268 13.74 -0.65 -9.82
C LEU A 268 15.12 -0.31 -9.22
N THR A 269 15.38 -0.79 -8.00
CA THR A 269 16.64 -0.60 -7.25
C THR A 269 17.16 0.84 -7.02
N PRO A 270 16.33 1.88 -6.84
CA PRO A 270 16.81 3.21 -6.45
C PRO A 270 17.41 3.19 -5.04
N LEU A 271 18.42 4.04 -4.79
CA LEU A 271 19.07 4.25 -3.48
C LEU A 271 19.51 2.96 -2.77
N ASN A 272 19.85 1.91 -3.52
CA ASN A 272 20.09 0.58 -2.97
C ASN A 272 21.35 0.47 -2.08
N SER A 273 22.28 1.44 -2.14
CA SER A 273 23.44 1.47 -1.22
C SER A 273 23.23 2.36 0.02
N LEU A 274 22.10 3.07 0.11
CA LEU A 274 21.83 4.02 1.19
C LEU A 274 21.56 3.27 2.50
N THR A 275 22.34 3.53 3.54
CA THR A 275 22.19 2.88 4.86
C THR A 275 21.59 3.80 5.91
N SER A 276 22.15 5.01 6.11
CA SER A 276 21.74 5.92 7.20
C SER A 276 21.36 7.34 6.77
N GLY A 277 21.57 7.70 5.50
CA GLY A 277 21.23 9.03 5.00
C GLY A 277 19.72 9.31 5.01
N SER A 278 19.34 10.56 5.26
CA SER A 278 17.94 10.99 5.39
C SER A 278 17.56 12.06 4.37
N GLY A 279 16.27 12.13 4.01
CA GLY A 279 15.73 13.17 3.13
C GLY A 279 16.16 13.02 1.66
N ASN A 280 16.59 11.84 1.22
CA ASN A 280 17.05 11.64 -0.16
C ASN A 280 15.89 11.25 -1.09
N ILE A 281 15.96 11.71 -2.34
CA ILE A 281 15.02 11.37 -3.41
C ILE A 281 15.77 10.62 -4.50
N GLY A 282 15.40 9.37 -4.74
CA GLY A 282 15.82 8.56 -5.88
C GLY A 282 14.61 8.20 -6.74
N LEU A 283 14.55 8.69 -7.97
CA LEU A 283 13.49 8.37 -8.92
C LEU A 283 14.07 7.82 -10.22
N GLY A 284 13.85 6.55 -10.51
CA GLY A 284 14.30 5.89 -11.74
C GLY A 284 14.97 4.53 -11.52
N TYR A 285 15.31 3.85 -12.62
CA TYR A 285 16.09 2.61 -12.59
C TYR A 285 17.52 2.89 -12.13
N PHE A 286 17.95 2.30 -11.01
CA PHE A 286 19.27 2.52 -10.39
C PHE A 286 19.60 4.00 -10.06
N SER A 287 18.59 4.86 -9.86
CA SER A 287 18.82 6.25 -9.48
C SER A 287 19.45 6.34 -8.09
N GLY A 288 20.57 7.05 -7.96
CA GLY A 288 21.29 7.25 -6.71
C GLY A 288 21.89 5.96 -6.13
N LEU A 289 22.07 4.92 -6.96
CA LEU A 289 22.55 3.59 -6.54
C LEU A 289 23.78 3.63 -5.61
N GLY A 290 24.74 4.52 -5.87
CA GLY A 290 25.99 4.61 -5.14
C GLY A 290 25.91 5.41 -3.84
N LEU A 291 24.84 6.19 -3.60
CA LEU A 291 24.72 7.00 -2.38
C LEU A 291 24.65 6.09 -1.14
N THR A 292 25.52 6.32 -0.15
CA THR A 292 25.65 5.47 1.03
C THR A 292 25.15 6.11 2.32
N THR A 293 25.57 7.35 2.64
CA THR A 293 25.24 8.00 3.92
C THR A 293 24.82 9.46 3.81
N GLY A 294 24.91 10.07 2.63
CA GLY A 294 24.57 11.49 2.45
C GLY A 294 23.09 11.80 2.65
N ASN A 295 22.79 13.04 3.02
CA ASN A 295 21.46 13.56 3.30
C ASN A 295 20.97 14.54 2.24
N ASN A 296 19.65 14.67 2.10
CA ASN A 296 19.00 15.71 1.30
C ASN A 296 19.46 15.73 -0.18
N ASN A 297 19.80 14.56 -0.74
CA ASN A 297 20.21 14.45 -2.14
C ASN A 297 19.03 14.16 -3.06
N ILE A 298 19.08 14.65 -4.29
CA ILE A 298 18.08 14.38 -5.34
C ILE A 298 18.79 13.72 -6.52
N ALA A 299 18.41 12.49 -6.85
CA ALA A 299 18.86 11.74 -8.01
C ALA A 299 17.64 11.29 -8.83
N ILE A 300 17.40 11.91 -9.98
CA ILE A 300 16.23 11.64 -10.82
C ILE A 300 16.67 11.27 -12.22
N GLY A 301 16.34 10.07 -12.66
CA GLY A 301 16.64 9.53 -13.98
C GLY A 301 17.25 8.13 -13.91
N GLN A 302 17.38 7.50 -15.07
CA GLN A 302 17.99 6.19 -15.18
C GLN A 302 19.49 6.28 -14.92
N GLN A 303 20.00 5.45 -14.01
CA GLN A 303 21.40 5.35 -13.61
C GLN A 303 22.06 6.67 -13.16
N THR A 304 21.29 7.66 -12.75
CA THR A 304 21.85 8.94 -12.26
C THR A 304 22.57 8.73 -10.93
N GLN A 305 23.74 9.34 -10.76
CA GLN A 305 24.52 9.30 -9.51
C GLN A 305 24.81 10.70 -9.02
N VAL A 306 24.78 10.92 -7.70
CA VAL A 306 25.37 12.13 -7.13
C VAL A 306 26.89 12.03 -7.16
N PHE A 307 27.58 13.18 -7.15
CA PHE A 307 29.03 13.21 -7.28
C PHE A 307 29.77 12.62 -6.09
N ASN A 308 29.28 12.88 -4.88
CA ASN A 308 29.85 12.35 -3.65
C ASN A 308 28.85 11.41 -2.98
N VAL A 309 29.19 10.13 -2.87
CA VAL A 309 28.33 9.10 -2.28
C VAL A 309 28.04 9.28 -0.79
N THR A 310 28.81 10.10 -0.08
CA THR A 310 28.57 10.47 1.33
C THR A 310 28.18 11.94 1.48
N GLY A 311 28.12 12.71 0.39
CA GLY A 311 27.86 14.14 0.42
C GLY A 311 26.38 14.50 0.57
N ASP A 312 26.13 15.69 1.09
CA ASP A 312 24.78 16.20 1.35
C ASP A 312 24.33 17.23 0.30
N GLY A 313 23.01 17.34 0.11
CA GLY A 313 22.42 18.44 -0.65
C GLY A 313 22.81 18.47 -2.12
N GLN A 314 23.06 17.32 -2.74
CA GLN A 314 23.42 17.26 -4.16
C GLN A 314 22.18 17.03 -5.02
N ILE A 315 22.18 17.58 -6.23
CA ILE A 315 21.14 17.34 -7.23
C ILE A 315 21.81 16.74 -8.47
N ASN A 316 21.25 15.66 -9.00
CA ASN A 316 21.48 15.18 -10.35
C ASN A 316 20.13 14.80 -10.96
N ILE A 317 19.76 15.50 -12.05
CA ILE A 317 18.59 15.16 -12.87
C ILE A 317 19.08 14.82 -14.27
N GLY A 318 18.93 13.54 -14.63
CA GLY A 318 19.21 12.99 -15.96
C GLY A 318 20.66 13.07 -16.41
N ASN A 319 21.62 13.29 -15.51
CA ASN A 319 23.01 13.64 -15.83
C ASN A 319 23.13 14.93 -16.67
N VAL A 320 22.11 15.78 -16.61
CA VAL A 320 22.05 17.05 -17.35
C VAL A 320 22.07 18.22 -16.38
N LEU A 321 21.22 18.20 -15.35
CA LEU A 321 21.18 19.25 -14.33
C LEU A 321 21.85 18.75 -13.06
N PHE A 322 22.81 19.54 -12.58
CA PHE A 322 23.54 19.27 -11.36
C PHE A 322 23.37 20.40 -10.36
N GLY A 323 23.38 20.09 -9.08
CA GLY A 323 23.31 21.10 -8.03
C GLY A 323 24.06 20.69 -6.78
N SER A 324 24.45 21.68 -5.99
CA SER A 324 25.06 21.50 -4.67
C SER A 324 24.46 22.47 -3.67
N GLY A 325 24.37 22.03 -2.41
CA GLY A 325 23.81 22.84 -1.32
C GLY A 325 22.27 22.81 -1.26
N ALA A 326 21.60 21.83 -1.85
CA ALA A 326 20.15 21.64 -1.79
C ALA A 326 19.62 21.23 -0.39
N SER A 327 20.35 21.52 0.69
CA SER A 327 19.97 21.15 2.05
C SER A 327 18.83 22.01 2.60
N SER A 328 18.10 21.43 3.55
CA SER A 328 16.92 21.98 4.21
C SER A 328 17.31 23.05 5.24
N ASN A 329 17.65 24.26 4.80
CA ASN A 329 17.47 25.43 5.67
C ASN A 329 17.25 26.72 4.87
N SER A 330 16.27 27.50 5.33
CA SER A 330 15.71 28.69 4.70
C SER A 330 16.60 29.92 4.88
N ALA A 331 17.29 30.28 3.81
CA ALA A 331 17.63 31.62 3.34
C ALA A 331 18.12 31.47 1.89
N VAL A 332 18.14 32.55 1.10
CA VAL A 332 18.91 32.57 -0.16
C VAL A 332 20.37 32.37 0.24
N ASP A 333 20.88 31.16 0.03
CA ASP A 333 22.26 30.80 0.34
C ASP A 333 23.09 30.95 -0.94
N PRO A 334 23.99 31.96 -1.01
CA PRO A 334 24.80 32.21 -2.19
C PRO A 334 25.84 31.11 -2.46
N SER A 335 26.03 30.16 -1.52
CA SER A 335 26.88 29.00 -1.74
C SER A 335 26.21 27.89 -2.56
N LYS A 336 24.89 27.98 -2.78
CA LYS A 336 24.13 27.05 -3.63
C LYS A 336 24.47 27.27 -5.10
N LYS A 337 24.63 26.16 -5.82
CA LYS A 337 25.09 26.19 -7.21
C LYS A 337 24.24 25.27 -8.08
N ILE A 338 24.00 25.70 -9.32
CA ILE A 338 23.34 24.93 -10.36
C ILE A 338 24.24 24.88 -11.59
N GLY A 339 24.38 23.67 -12.14
CA GLY A 339 25.16 23.34 -13.31
C GLY A 339 24.31 22.69 -14.38
N VAL A 340 24.54 23.02 -15.65
CA VAL A 340 23.96 22.31 -16.80
C VAL A 340 25.07 21.69 -17.62
N ASN A 341 24.91 20.41 -17.97
CA ASN A 341 25.82 19.63 -18.81
C ASN A 341 27.26 19.63 -18.27
N LEU A 342 27.43 19.24 -16.99
CA LEU A 342 28.72 19.19 -16.31
C LEU A 342 29.18 17.74 -16.10
N SER A 343 30.50 17.55 -16.02
CA SER A 343 31.12 16.27 -15.62
C SER A 343 31.51 16.23 -14.14
N ALA A 344 31.32 17.34 -13.41
CA ALA A 344 31.66 17.50 -11.99
C ALA A 344 30.69 18.50 -11.33
N ALA A 345 30.80 18.62 -10.01
CA ALA A 345 30.01 19.59 -9.24
C ALA A 345 30.23 21.03 -9.79
N PRO A 346 29.16 21.86 -9.86
CA PRO A 346 29.29 23.23 -10.36
C PRO A 346 30.24 24.07 -9.49
N HIS A 347 31.03 24.92 -10.15
CA HIS A 347 32.00 25.82 -9.52
C HIS A 347 31.46 27.24 -9.33
N SER A 348 30.44 27.63 -10.10
CA SER A 348 29.73 28.92 -10.01
C SER A 348 28.27 28.72 -9.60
N THR A 349 27.63 29.78 -9.08
CA THR A 349 26.19 29.75 -8.71
C THR A 349 25.30 29.30 -9.86
N LEU A 350 25.63 29.74 -11.08
CA LEU A 350 25.17 29.17 -12.34
C LEU A 350 26.38 28.82 -13.20
N GLN A 351 26.49 27.57 -13.65
CA GLN A 351 27.50 27.13 -14.61
C GLN A 351 26.85 26.37 -15.76
N VAL A 352 27.26 26.67 -16.99
CA VAL A 352 26.82 25.95 -18.18
C VAL A 352 28.06 25.39 -18.88
N GLY A 353 28.16 24.06 -18.98
CA GLY A 353 29.20 23.36 -19.74
C GLY A 353 28.93 23.39 -21.25
N GLY A 354 28.64 24.57 -21.79
CA GLY A 354 28.15 24.79 -23.15
C GLY A 354 27.90 26.27 -23.44
N SER A 355 27.16 26.58 -24.51
CA SER A 355 26.79 27.96 -24.87
C SER A 355 25.51 28.44 -24.19
N LEU A 356 25.38 29.75 -24.03
CA LEU A 356 24.14 30.42 -23.62
C LEU A 356 23.48 31.07 -24.85
N SER A 357 22.19 30.83 -25.02
CA SER A 357 21.38 31.58 -25.99
C SER A 357 20.72 32.76 -25.29
N MET A 358 21.06 33.97 -25.72
CA MET A 358 20.54 35.22 -25.13
C MET A 358 19.72 35.98 -26.17
N ALA A 359 18.73 36.75 -25.72
CA ALA A 359 17.86 37.51 -26.60
C ALA A 359 18.63 38.47 -27.53
N TYR A 360 18.26 38.49 -28.81
CA TYR A 360 18.82 39.39 -29.81
C TYR A 360 17.68 40.11 -30.54
N ALA A 361 17.58 41.41 -30.34
CA ALA A 361 16.51 42.23 -30.90
C ALA A 361 17.01 43.18 -32.00
N THR A 362 16.17 43.38 -33.01
CA THR A 362 16.41 44.29 -34.14
C THR A 362 15.23 45.25 -34.32
N PRO A 363 14.86 46.03 -33.28
CA PRO A 363 13.75 46.96 -33.39
C PRO A 363 14.03 47.96 -34.52
N ASN A 364 13.06 48.20 -35.39
CA ASN A 364 13.27 48.98 -36.62
C ASN A 364 12.52 50.32 -36.65
N SER A 365 11.71 50.62 -35.63
CA SER A 365 10.90 51.83 -35.54
C SER A 365 10.64 52.22 -34.08
N GLY A 366 10.29 53.49 -33.85
CA GLY A 366 9.84 53.99 -32.55
C GLY A 366 10.90 54.06 -31.46
N ASN A 367 10.48 54.45 -30.25
CA ASN A 367 11.34 54.45 -29.07
C ASN A 367 11.41 53.04 -28.48
N VAL A 368 12.61 52.51 -28.29
CA VAL A 368 12.80 51.14 -27.79
C VAL A 368 12.80 51.16 -26.26
N LEU A 369 11.73 50.67 -25.64
CA LEU A 369 11.62 50.53 -24.18
C LEU A 369 12.20 49.17 -23.79
N LEU A 370 13.34 49.14 -23.09
CA LEU A 370 13.97 47.88 -22.71
C LEU A 370 13.35 47.31 -21.43
N ASP A 371 13.06 46.02 -21.46
CA ASP A 371 12.59 45.21 -20.34
C ASP A 371 13.38 43.88 -20.25
N GLU A 372 12.89 42.94 -19.45
CA GLU A 372 13.58 41.65 -19.19
C GLU A 372 13.67 40.71 -20.39
N THR A 373 12.97 41.01 -21.47
CA THR A 373 13.01 40.22 -22.71
C THR A 373 14.22 40.55 -23.59
N TYR A 374 14.92 41.66 -23.32
CA TYR A 374 16.06 42.10 -24.10
C TYR A 374 17.40 41.69 -23.47
N TYR A 375 18.40 41.44 -24.31
CA TYR A 375 19.79 41.32 -23.89
C TYR A 375 20.71 42.05 -24.86
N THR A 376 20.75 41.62 -26.13
CA THR A 376 21.42 42.38 -27.20
C THR A 376 20.39 43.14 -28.03
N VAL A 377 20.61 44.43 -28.25
CA VAL A 377 19.71 45.30 -29.03
C VAL A 377 20.49 46.00 -30.12
N ARG A 378 20.16 45.69 -31.38
CA ARG A 378 20.69 46.38 -32.54
C ARG A 378 19.73 47.46 -33.01
N VAL A 379 20.20 48.70 -32.96
CA VAL A 379 19.43 49.93 -33.17
C VAL A 379 19.64 50.41 -34.60
N PHE A 380 18.56 50.82 -35.25
CA PHE A 380 18.50 51.25 -36.64
C PHE A 380 17.97 52.69 -36.78
N ASN A 381 18.00 53.24 -38.00
CA ASN A 381 17.61 54.63 -38.24
C ASN A 381 16.14 54.94 -37.94
N GLY A 382 15.24 53.96 -38.10
CA GLY A 382 13.82 54.14 -37.80
C GLY A 382 13.52 54.24 -36.30
N ASN A 383 14.45 53.85 -35.43
CA ASN A 383 14.28 54.06 -33.99
C ASN A 383 14.43 55.54 -33.65
N THR A 384 13.58 56.04 -32.76
CA THR A 384 13.64 57.43 -32.27
C THR A 384 14.56 57.57 -31.06
N GLY A 385 14.83 56.48 -30.34
CA GLY A 385 15.64 56.46 -29.13
C GLY A 385 15.57 55.10 -28.43
N ILE A 386 16.25 55.00 -27.30
CA ILE A 386 16.24 53.84 -26.41
C ILE A 386 15.96 54.34 -25.00
N THR A 387 15.09 53.66 -24.27
CA THR A 387 14.81 53.94 -22.86
C THR A 387 15.10 52.70 -22.03
N LEU A 388 16.06 52.82 -21.13
CA LEU A 388 16.38 51.80 -20.13
C LEU A 388 15.36 51.85 -18.99
N PRO A 389 15.06 50.70 -18.34
CA PRO A 389 14.21 50.68 -17.16
C PRO A 389 14.90 51.34 -15.96
N ASP A 390 14.12 51.59 -14.91
CA ASP A 390 14.63 52.14 -13.65
C ASP A 390 15.68 51.19 -13.07
N ALA A 391 16.90 51.70 -12.89
CA ALA A 391 18.04 50.91 -12.46
C ALA A 391 17.78 50.20 -11.11
N SER A 392 17.02 50.83 -10.21
CA SER A 392 16.70 50.30 -8.88
C SER A 392 15.86 49.02 -8.93
N THR A 393 15.13 48.80 -10.02
CA THR A 393 14.26 47.62 -10.21
C THR A 393 15.00 46.43 -10.83
N CYS A 394 16.21 46.62 -11.36
CA CYS A 394 16.89 45.60 -12.17
C CYS A 394 18.41 45.52 -11.90
N LYS A 395 18.85 45.69 -10.65
CA LYS A 395 20.25 45.56 -10.26
C LYS A 395 20.88 44.26 -10.82
N GLY A 396 22.02 44.41 -11.48
CA GLY A 396 22.77 43.31 -12.11
C GLY A 396 22.36 42.98 -13.54
N ARG A 397 21.24 43.52 -14.06
CA ARG A 397 20.80 43.30 -15.45
C ARG A 397 21.81 43.88 -16.44
N ILE A 398 22.11 43.12 -17.48
CA ILE A 398 23.06 43.47 -18.54
C ILE A 398 22.30 43.69 -19.85
N TYR A 399 22.67 44.75 -20.58
CA TYR A 399 22.31 44.92 -21.97
C TYR A 399 23.55 45.18 -22.84
N ILE A 400 23.51 44.74 -24.09
CA ILE A 400 24.46 45.09 -25.15
C ILE A 400 23.71 45.94 -26.17
N LEU A 401 24.07 47.22 -26.29
CA LEU A 401 23.50 48.13 -27.27
C LEU A 401 24.44 48.27 -28.46
N ILE A 402 23.86 48.12 -29.65
CA ILE A 402 24.59 48.10 -30.91
C ILE A 402 24.04 49.19 -31.83
N GLY A 403 24.84 50.22 -32.07
CA GLY A 403 24.56 51.18 -33.13
C GLY A 403 24.83 50.55 -34.49
N SER A 404 23.79 50.28 -35.29
CA SER A 404 23.99 49.70 -36.62
C SER A 404 24.85 50.60 -37.51
N ASN A 405 25.47 50.04 -38.53
CA ASN A 405 26.27 50.82 -39.47
C ASN A 405 25.37 51.87 -40.17
N GLY A 406 25.82 53.12 -40.21
CA GLY A 406 25.13 54.22 -40.88
C GLY A 406 23.95 54.81 -40.11
N ILE A 407 23.79 54.47 -38.82
CA ILE A 407 22.74 55.13 -38.02
C ILE A 407 23.12 56.57 -37.68
N SER A 408 22.11 57.43 -37.72
CA SER A 408 22.13 58.70 -37.00
C SER A 408 22.19 58.46 -35.49
N THR A 409 22.78 59.39 -34.75
CA THR A 409 22.84 59.36 -33.28
C THR A 409 21.43 59.24 -32.70
N LYS A 410 21.23 58.24 -31.83
CA LYS A 410 19.97 57.99 -31.11
C LYS A 410 20.16 58.29 -29.63
N ASN A 411 19.20 59.00 -29.05
CA ASN A 411 19.22 59.29 -27.61
C ASN A 411 19.02 58.00 -26.81
N ILE A 412 19.75 57.89 -25.70
CA ILE A 412 19.50 56.91 -24.66
C ILE A 412 19.02 57.65 -23.41
N SER A 413 17.86 57.27 -22.92
CA SER A 413 17.30 57.75 -21.65
C SER A 413 17.13 56.59 -20.66
N VAL A 414 16.94 56.93 -19.38
CA VAL A 414 16.61 55.97 -18.32
C VAL A 414 15.31 56.43 -17.68
N SER A 415 14.39 55.50 -17.41
CA SER A 415 13.07 55.85 -16.84
C SER A 415 13.10 56.20 -15.35
N GLY A 416 14.17 55.84 -14.63
CA GLY A 416 14.38 56.13 -13.21
C GLY A 416 15.80 55.79 -12.74
N GLY A 417 16.28 56.47 -11.70
CA GLY A 417 17.67 56.41 -11.26
C GLY A 417 18.63 57.29 -12.07
N SER A 418 19.92 57.16 -11.80
CA SER A 418 20.97 57.87 -12.53
C SER A 418 21.11 57.33 -13.95
N GLY A 419 21.61 58.16 -14.88
CA GLY A 419 21.87 57.78 -16.27
C GLY A 419 22.95 56.71 -16.44
N ILE A 420 23.41 56.50 -17.68
CA ILE A 420 24.54 55.62 -17.95
C ILE A 420 25.85 56.39 -17.69
N TYR A 421 26.74 55.83 -16.88
CA TYR A 421 28.04 56.39 -16.55
C TYR A 421 29.18 55.53 -17.09
N ASP A 422 30.19 56.17 -17.65
CA ASP A 422 31.44 55.55 -18.09
C ASP A 422 32.59 56.07 -17.24
N ASP A 423 33.14 55.20 -16.39
CA ASP A 423 34.22 55.50 -15.46
C ASP A 423 35.57 55.69 -16.16
N VAL A 424 35.78 55.05 -17.31
CA VAL A 424 37.00 55.18 -18.12
C VAL A 424 37.13 56.60 -18.68
N THR A 425 36.04 57.17 -19.18
CA THR A 425 36.04 58.54 -19.74
C THR A 425 35.59 59.60 -18.75
N ASN A 426 35.07 59.20 -17.59
CA ASN A 426 34.48 60.09 -16.58
C ASN A 426 33.33 60.93 -17.17
N THR A 427 32.48 60.32 -18.01
CA THR A 427 31.37 61.00 -18.68
C THR A 427 30.07 60.19 -18.64
N SER A 428 28.93 60.89 -18.83
CA SER A 428 27.62 60.26 -18.99
C SER A 428 27.37 59.89 -20.45
N ILE A 429 26.84 58.69 -20.69
CA ILE A 429 26.42 58.23 -22.01
C ILE A 429 24.93 58.52 -22.20
N THR A 430 24.64 59.45 -23.10
CA THR A 430 23.26 59.89 -23.40
C THR A 430 22.82 59.53 -24.81
N SER A 431 23.68 58.88 -25.60
CA SER A 431 23.35 58.50 -26.98
C SER A 431 24.19 57.32 -27.49
N ILE A 432 23.73 56.71 -28.58
CA ILE A 432 24.46 55.71 -29.36
C ILE A 432 24.45 56.09 -30.85
N SER A 433 25.62 56.02 -31.48
CA SER A 433 25.87 56.42 -32.86
C SER A 433 26.36 55.24 -33.71
N SER A 434 26.54 55.47 -35.01
CA SER A 434 27.05 54.44 -35.93
C SER A 434 28.31 53.77 -35.41
N ASN A 435 28.36 52.44 -35.53
CA ASN A 435 29.50 51.59 -35.15
C ASN A 435 29.84 51.57 -33.66
N GLN A 436 29.05 52.21 -32.79
CA GLN A 436 29.24 52.09 -31.35
C GLN A 436 28.65 50.78 -30.84
N ARG A 437 29.35 50.19 -29.87
CA ARG A 437 28.92 49.05 -29.08
C ARG A 437 29.13 49.44 -27.63
N ILE A 438 28.12 49.25 -26.80
CA ILE A 438 28.25 49.46 -25.36
C ILE A 438 27.58 48.30 -24.65
N GLN A 439 28.30 47.67 -23.74
CA GLN A 439 27.75 46.75 -22.78
C GLN A 439 27.60 47.50 -21.46
N ILE A 440 26.38 47.49 -20.92
CA ILE A 440 26.02 48.20 -19.70
C ILE A 440 25.42 47.24 -18.69
N GLN A 441 25.63 47.54 -17.41
CA GLN A 441 25.05 46.79 -16.30
C GLN A 441 24.43 47.74 -15.28
N SER A 442 23.26 47.39 -14.75
CA SER A 442 22.65 48.15 -13.65
C SER A 442 23.36 47.85 -12.33
N ASP A 443 23.70 48.86 -11.54
CA ASP A 443 24.24 48.73 -10.18
C ASP A 443 23.16 48.85 -9.09
N GLY A 444 21.91 49.09 -9.49
CA GLY A 444 20.76 49.35 -8.60
C GLY A 444 20.50 50.83 -8.29
N THR A 445 21.34 51.74 -8.77
CA THR A 445 21.18 53.21 -8.64
C THR A 445 21.20 53.89 -10.01
N GLY A 446 22.04 53.41 -10.93
CA GLY A 446 22.12 53.81 -12.33
C GLY A 446 22.67 52.67 -13.20
N TRP A 447 23.23 53.03 -14.34
CA TRP A 447 23.84 52.08 -15.27
C TRP A 447 25.32 52.39 -15.44
N ILE A 448 26.18 51.37 -15.46
CA ILE A 448 27.62 51.52 -15.67
C ILE A 448 28.04 50.81 -16.96
N VAL A 449 28.95 51.44 -17.72
CA VAL A 449 29.58 50.80 -18.88
C VAL A 449 30.58 49.75 -18.37
N ILE A 450 30.44 48.51 -18.85
CA ILE A 450 31.32 47.38 -18.48
C ILE A 450 32.08 46.81 -19.68
N GLY A 451 31.81 47.30 -20.90
CA GLY A 451 32.48 46.88 -22.12
C GLY A 451 32.15 47.77 -23.31
N ARG A 452 33.09 47.87 -24.26
CA ARG A 452 32.96 48.59 -25.53
C ARG A 452 33.49 47.77 -26.70
#